data_AF-A0A845BDK6-F1
#
_entry.id   AF-A0A845BDK6-F1
#
_cell.length_a   1.000
_cell.length_b   1.000
_cell.length_c   1.000
_cell.angle_alpha   90.00
_cell.angle_beta   90.00
_cell.angle_gamma   90.00
#
_symmetry.space_group_name_H-M   'P 1'
#
loop_
_entity.id
_entity.type
_entity.pdbx_description
1 polymer ?
#
loop_
_entity_poly.entity_id
_entity_poly.type
_entity_poly.pdbx_seq_one_letter_code
_entity_poly.pdbx_strand_id
1 'polypeptide(L)'
;MTERPEAEPIFTPAGSSFQRILLRCTRDCEVDDEVHAYVQGIKVGQVRLQGSFAVGDKVGVPVHRLPLVDLPAAVRLAGSPEITGDAEALVLRSPDTAVALVGAGELKVDGLELSQGMLRGFAVNRVNGLYTPVLFARLNGLLVRPVSVERPRLLDDGGCSFAFAVQLYPADMGESGFSAEIFAAGSEAPIATFQYARSDGDDLLKRILTLESQLAQVRQMASLQIASLTTEFRTRLEAQQERIDAFIDYASCLMFDQLAVEPVSEATGLQLEADEGMRQRLAEFRRLIAAAPGETAKGARNPASLPREVQLELRSEAFNFGWHDVEVDQAGEFRWMGQSGIILNPAPARRSARVALSLRHVFKVGTPLLRVFLDGQEVDARISPATAPDAYTVEILRATDEPSLPPFQTLRLDSFVAGSPVEEGMGSMDHRILSVAVSAVHFEYLDGAN
;
A
#
# COMPACT_ATOMS: atom_id res chain seq x y z
N MET A 1 18.62 -32.74 -52.50
CA MET A 1 17.78 -32.46 -51.31
C MET A 1 16.85 -31.34 -51.71
N THR A 2 15.61 -31.69 -52.02
CA THR A 2 14.60 -30.79 -52.56
C THR A 2 13.99 -30.03 -51.38
N GLU A 3 14.30 -28.74 -51.27
CA GLU A 3 13.61 -27.82 -50.36
C GLU A 3 12.11 -27.86 -50.72
N ARG A 4 11.28 -28.36 -49.80
CA ARG A 4 9.83 -28.17 -49.90
C ARG A 4 9.59 -26.67 -49.77
N PRO A 5 8.80 -26.04 -50.66
CA PRO A 5 8.39 -24.67 -50.45
C PRO A 5 7.64 -24.61 -49.12
N GLU A 6 8.09 -23.75 -48.19
CA GLU A 6 7.34 -23.46 -46.97
C GLU A 6 5.95 -22.98 -47.38
N ALA A 7 4.94 -23.80 -47.12
CA ALA A 7 3.56 -23.43 -47.39
C ALA A 7 3.21 -22.22 -46.53
N GLU A 8 2.72 -21.14 -47.16
CA GLU A 8 2.28 -19.96 -46.42
C GLU A 8 1.18 -20.35 -45.40
N PRO A 9 1.30 -19.91 -44.14
CA PRO A 9 0.34 -20.25 -43.10
C PRO A 9 -1.04 -19.65 -43.41
N ILE A 10 -2.09 -20.40 -43.07
CA ILE A 10 -3.50 -19.99 -43.26
C ILE A 10 -3.84 -18.72 -42.46
N PHE A 11 -3.19 -18.52 -41.31
CA PHE A 11 -3.38 -17.36 -40.44
C PHE A 11 -2.06 -16.63 -40.24
N THR A 12 -2.09 -15.32 -40.49
CA THR A 12 -0.93 -14.42 -40.29
C THR A 12 -1.23 -13.37 -39.20
N PRO A 13 -0.23 -12.94 -38.42
CA PRO A 13 -0.44 -11.93 -37.38
C PRO A 13 -0.77 -10.57 -38.00
N ALA A 14 -1.86 -9.95 -37.55
CA ALA A 14 -2.37 -8.67 -38.03
C ALA A 14 -2.24 -7.53 -37.00
N GLY A 15 -1.84 -7.86 -35.77
CA GLY A 15 -1.60 -6.90 -34.69
C GLY A 15 -2.09 -7.42 -33.33
N SER A 16 -2.31 -6.49 -32.40
CA SER A 16 -2.83 -6.79 -31.07
C SER A 16 -3.93 -5.81 -30.66
N SER A 17 -4.78 -6.24 -29.75
CA SER A 17 -5.82 -5.46 -29.08
C SER A 17 -5.84 -5.86 -27.60
N PHE A 18 -6.58 -5.13 -26.76
CA PHE A 18 -6.65 -5.43 -25.34
C PHE A 18 -7.07 -6.91 -25.10
N GLN A 19 -6.20 -7.64 -24.40
CA GLN A 19 -6.25 -9.07 -24.08
C GLN A 19 -6.26 -10.02 -25.28
N ARG A 20 -5.94 -9.58 -26.50
CA ARG A 20 -6.01 -10.43 -27.70
C ARG A 20 -4.93 -10.13 -28.73
N ILE A 21 -4.29 -11.18 -29.24
CA ILE A 21 -3.45 -11.11 -30.44
C ILE A 21 -4.33 -11.40 -31.66
N LEU A 22 -4.30 -10.54 -32.66
CA LEU A 22 -5.17 -10.64 -33.83
C LEU A 22 -4.45 -11.37 -34.96
N LEU A 23 -5.11 -12.39 -35.48
CA LEU A 23 -4.74 -13.14 -36.67
C LEU A 23 -5.68 -12.78 -37.82
N ARG A 24 -5.16 -12.81 -39.04
CA ARG A 24 -5.92 -12.64 -40.27
C ARG A 24 -5.83 -13.89 -41.12
N CYS A 25 -6.99 -14.39 -41.53
CA CYS A 25 -7.09 -15.50 -42.46
C CYS A 25 -6.64 -15.07 -43.87
N THR A 26 -5.72 -15.81 -44.49
CA THR A 26 -5.15 -15.50 -45.81
C THR A 26 -5.88 -16.19 -46.96
N ARG A 27 -6.57 -17.30 -46.70
CA ARG A 27 -7.31 -18.11 -47.67
C ARG A 27 -8.54 -18.76 -47.06
N ASP A 28 -9.59 -18.96 -47.85
CA ASP A 28 -10.81 -19.63 -47.40
C ASP A 28 -10.46 -21.06 -46.94
N CYS A 29 -10.87 -21.42 -45.73
CA CYS A 29 -10.49 -22.69 -45.11
C CYS A 29 -11.54 -23.16 -44.10
N GLU A 30 -11.55 -24.47 -43.85
CA GLU A 30 -12.26 -25.08 -42.73
C GLU A 30 -11.21 -25.66 -41.77
N VAL A 31 -11.27 -25.26 -40.51
CA VAL A 31 -10.23 -25.55 -39.52
C VAL A 31 -10.86 -26.06 -38.24
N ASP A 32 -10.27 -27.12 -37.67
CA ASP A 32 -10.47 -27.55 -36.28
C ASP A 32 -9.09 -27.80 -35.66
N ASP A 33 -8.50 -26.76 -35.07
CA ASP A 33 -7.18 -26.86 -34.43
C ASP A 33 -7.01 -25.87 -33.27
N GLU A 34 -5.99 -26.06 -32.47
CA GLU A 34 -5.64 -25.20 -31.35
C GLU A 34 -4.38 -24.37 -31.65
N VAL A 35 -4.50 -23.06 -31.44
CA VAL A 35 -3.39 -22.12 -31.51
C VAL A 35 -3.03 -21.68 -30.11
N HIS A 36 -1.74 -21.81 -29.77
CA HIS A 36 -1.18 -21.38 -28.49
C HIS A 36 -0.26 -20.17 -28.71
N ALA A 37 -0.26 -19.26 -27.73
CA ALA A 37 0.69 -18.16 -27.67
C ALA A 37 1.73 -18.44 -26.58
N TYR A 38 3.01 -18.28 -26.92
CA TYR A 38 4.14 -18.49 -26.04
C TYR A 38 5.03 -17.24 -25.97
N VAL A 39 5.56 -16.96 -24.78
CA VAL A 39 6.60 -15.95 -24.56
C VAL A 39 7.77 -16.64 -23.89
N GLN A 40 8.93 -16.68 -24.56
CA GLN A 40 10.12 -17.41 -24.09
C GLN A 40 9.81 -18.84 -23.60
N GLY A 41 8.90 -19.56 -24.27
CA GLY A 41 8.49 -20.92 -23.92
C GLY A 41 7.37 -21.03 -22.87
N ILE A 42 6.94 -19.93 -22.26
CA ILE A 42 5.82 -19.91 -21.30
C ILE A 42 4.51 -19.68 -22.04
N LYS A 43 3.51 -20.54 -21.83
CA LYS A 43 2.18 -20.42 -22.43
C LYS A 43 1.39 -19.26 -21.82
N VAL A 44 1.06 -18.27 -22.65
CA VAL A 44 0.33 -17.04 -22.26
C VAL A 44 -1.11 -16.98 -22.78
N GLY A 45 -1.44 -17.77 -23.81
CA GLY A 45 -2.76 -17.77 -24.44
C GLY A 45 -3.06 -19.04 -25.22
N GLN A 46 -4.35 -19.29 -25.44
CA GLN A 46 -4.84 -20.40 -26.24
C GLN A 46 -6.19 -20.06 -26.86
N VAL A 47 -6.40 -20.45 -28.11
CA VAL A 47 -7.69 -20.45 -28.78
C VAL A 47 -7.86 -21.73 -29.57
N ARG A 48 -9.08 -22.29 -29.57
CA ARG A 48 -9.46 -23.33 -30.51
C ARG A 48 -10.16 -22.67 -31.69
N LEU A 49 -9.62 -22.86 -32.88
CA LEU A 49 -10.19 -22.43 -34.15
C LEU A 49 -11.08 -23.56 -34.64
N GLN A 50 -12.40 -23.34 -34.66
CA GLN A 50 -13.36 -24.32 -35.14
C GLN A 50 -14.36 -23.66 -36.11
N GLY A 51 -14.39 -24.14 -37.35
CA GLY A 51 -15.36 -23.73 -38.37
C GLY A 51 -14.73 -23.28 -39.70
N SER A 52 -15.57 -22.70 -40.55
CA SER A 52 -15.19 -22.13 -41.84
C SER A 52 -14.82 -20.66 -41.71
N PHE A 53 -13.66 -20.27 -42.23
CA PHE A 53 -13.15 -18.89 -42.23
C PHE A 53 -12.97 -18.41 -43.67
N ALA A 54 -13.38 -17.16 -43.91
CA ALA A 54 -13.20 -16.48 -45.20
C ALA A 54 -11.90 -15.66 -45.21
N VAL A 55 -11.37 -15.38 -46.41
CA VAL A 55 -10.22 -14.49 -46.58
C VAL A 55 -10.47 -13.14 -45.92
N GLY A 56 -9.56 -12.74 -45.04
CA GLY A 56 -9.62 -11.48 -44.32
C GLY A 56 -10.34 -11.53 -42.97
N ASP A 57 -10.94 -12.66 -42.60
CA ASP A 57 -11.52 -12.85 -41.28
C ASP A 57 -10.46 -12.69 -40.18
N LYS A 58 -10.86 -12.07 -39.08
CA LYS A 58 -9.98 -11.78 -37.95
C LYS A 58 -10.31 -12.70 -36.78
N VAL A 59 -9.30 -13.40 -36.27
CA VAL A 59 -9.44 -14.23 -35.06
C VAL A 59 -8.52 -13.72 -33.97
N GLY A 60 -9.04 -13.61 -32.75
CA GLY A 60 -8.28 -13.16 -31.59
C GLY A 60 -7.81 -14.33 -30.73
N VAL A 61 -6.50 -14.50 -30.56
CA VAL A 61 -5.93 -15.39 -29.55
C VAL A 61 -5.94 -14.65 -28.21
N PRO A 62 -6.69 -15.09 -27.19
CA PRO A 62 -6.78 -14.40 -25.92
C PRO A 62 -5.45 -14.55 -25.14
N VAL A 63 -4.96 -13.44 -24.62
CA VAL A 63 -3.77 -13.35 -23.76
C VAL A 63 -4.19 -12.69 -22.46
N HIS A 64 -4.35 -13.51 -21.42
CA HIS A 64 -4.85 -13.04 -20.11
C HIS A 64 -3.75 -12.77 -19.10
N ARG A 65 -2.53 -13.26 -19.36
CA ARG A 65 -1.39 -13.06 -18.46
C ARG A 65 -0.09 -12.93 -19.23
N LEU A 66 0.86 -12.19 -18.66
CA LEU A 66 2.24 -12.11 -19.14
C LEU A 66 3.22 -12.45 -18.01
N PRO A 67 4.14 -13.39 -18.23
CA PRO A 67 5.23 -13.66 -17.29
C PRO A 67 6.22 -12.50 -17.24
N LEU A 68 6.95 -12.41 -16.12
CA LEU A 68 8.11 -11.54 -16.04
C LEU A 68 9.22 -12.15 -16.92
N VAL A 69 9.57 -11.45 -18.00
CA VAL A 69 10.62 -11.83 -18.95
C VAL A 69 11.48 -10.61 -19.26
N ASP A 70 12.72 -10.84 -19.66
CA ASP A 70 13.57 -9.74 -20.11
C ASP A 70 13.10 -9.18 -21.45
N LEU A 71 13.03 -7.86 -21.53
CA LEU A 71 12.64 -7.14 -22.74
C LEU A 71 13.87 -6.81 -23.59
N PRO A 72 13.78 -6.86 -24.93
CA PRO A 72 12.58 -7.16 -25.73
C PRO A 72 12.27 -8.67 -25.85
N ALA A 73 10.99 -9.03 -25.77
CA ALA A 73 10.52 -10.42 -25.87
C ALA A 73 9.49 -10.61 -26.99
N ALA A 74 9.64 -11.65 -27.82
CA ALA A 74 8.67 -11.99 -28.86
C ALA A 74 7.59 -12.95 -28.34
N VAL A 75 6.33 -12.64 -28.63
CA VAL A 75 5.20 -13.56 -28.49
C VAL A 75 5.11 -14.39 -29.76
N ARG A 76 5.37 -15.68 -29.63
CA ARG A 76 5.31 -16.65 -30.72
C ARG A 76 4.00 -17.41 -30.70
N LEU A 77 3.46 -17.69 -31.87
CA LEU A 77 2.30 -18.55 -32.01
C LEU A 77 2.77 -19.94 -32.43
N ALA A 78 2.25 -20.95 -31.75
CA ALA A 78 2.47 -22.33 -32.11
C ALA A 78 1.12 -23.03 -32.29
N GLY A 79 0.98 -23.69 -33.42
CA GLY A 79 -0.14 -24.54 -33.82
C GLY A 79 0.35 -25.51 -34.89
N SER A 80 -0.54 -26.15 -35.63
CA SER A 80 -0.11 -26.95 -36.78
C SER A 80 0.67 -26.08 -37.78
N PRO A 81 1.74 -26.61 -38.40
CA PRO A 81 2.61 -25.85 -39.30
C PRO A 81 1.88 -25.24 -40.50
N GLU A 82 0.76 -25.83 -40.93
CA GLU A 82 -0.08 -25.29 -42.01
C GLU A 82 -0.96 -24.10 -41.58
N ILE A 83 -1.24 -23.96 -40.27
CA ILE A 83 -2.22 -23.00 -39.77
C ILE A 83 -1.56 -21.68 -39.40
N THR A 84 -0.62 -21.68 -38.45
CA THR A 84 0.08 -20.47 -38.02
C THR A 84 1.57 -20.48 -38.33
N GLY A 85 2.16 -21.66 -38.54
CA GLY A 85 3.62 -21.82 -38.54
C GLY A 85 4.24 -21.45 -37.17
N ASP A 86 5.58 -21.31 -37.14
CA ASP A 86 6.30 -20.63 -36.04
C ASP A 86 6.44 -19.15 -36.43
N ALA A 87 5.42 -18.37 -36.12
CA ALA A 87 5.35 -16.95 -36.46
C ALA A 87 5.50 -16.06 -35.22
N GLU A 88 6.34 -15.03 -35.32
CA GLU A 88 6.45 -13.97 -34.31
C GLU A 88 5.28 -13.00 -34.47
N ALA A 89 4.32 -13.06 -33.54
CA ALA A 89 3.06 -12.34 -33.65
C ALA A 89 3.13 -10.91 -33.08
N LEU A 90 3.94 -10.71 -32.04
CA LEU A 90 4.11 -9.41 -31.39
C LEU A 90 5.46 -9.35 -30.69
N VAL A 91 6.17 -8.23 -30.80
CA VAL A 91 7.40 -7.99 -30.03
C VAL A 91 7.09 -7.00 -28.91
N LEU A 92 7.18 -7.46 -27.67
CA LEU A 92 7.11 -6.64 -26.47
C LEU A 92 8.45 -5.90 -26.32
N ARG A 93 8.45 -4.59 -26.59
CA ARG A 93 9.68 -3.77 -26.54
C ARG A 93 9.83 -3.02 -25.22
N SER A 94 8.71 -2.65 -24.60
CA SER A 94 8.68 -1.89 -23.36
C SER A 94 7.58 -2.41 -22.43
N PRO A 95 7.66 -2.13 -21.12
CA PRO A 95 6.59 -2.42 -20.18
C PRO A 95 5.23 -1.86 -20.62
N ASP A 96 5.21 -0.69 -21.26
CA ASP A 96 3.99 -0.06 -21.76
C ASP A 96 3.29 -0.91 -22.82
N THR A 97 4.05 -1.63 -23.67
CA THR A 97 3.47 -2.56 -24.65
C THR A 97 2.81 -3.77 -23.98
N ALA A 98 3.34 -4.22 -22.84
CA ALA A 98 2.72 -5.27 -22.04
C ALA A 98 1.44 -4.77 -21.35
N VAL A 99 1.45 -3.53 -20.85
CA VAL A 99 0.26 -2.87 -20.26
C VAL A 99 -0.82 -2.65 -21.32
N ALA A 100 -0.47 -2.28 -22.56
CA ALA A 100 -1.44 -2.15 -23.64
C ALA A 100 -2.09 -3.50 -24.02
N LEU A 101 -1.32 -4.60 -23.92
CA LEU A 101 -1.82 -5.93 -24.24
C LEU A 101 -2.69 -6.53 -23.15
N VAL A 102 -2.27 -6.50 -21.88
CA VAL A 102 -2.97 -7.24 -20.79
C VAL A 102 -3.53 -6.31 -19.70
N GLY A 103 -3.16 -5.03 -19.72
CA GLY A 103 -3.47 -4.06 -18.67
C GLY A 103 -2.39 -3.99 -17.60
N ALA A 104 -2.56 -3.08 -16.64
CA ALA A 104 -1.70 -3.00 -15.46
C ALA A 104 -1.85 -4.23 -14.54
N GLY A 105 -2.95 -4.97 -14.66
CA GLY A 105 -3.26 -6.13 -13.82
C GLY A 105 -3.85 -5.74 -12.47
N GLU A 106 -4.22 -6.75 -11.68
CA GLU A 106 -4.67 -6.56 -10.30
C GLU A 106 -3.47 -6.70 -9.35
N LEU A 107 -3.04 -5.58 -8.78
CA LEU A 107 -2.07 -5.56 -7.69
C LEU A 107 -2.78 -5.98 -6.40
N LYS A 108 -2.24 -7.01 -5.75
CA LYS A 108 -2.68 -7.43 -4.41
C LYS A 108 -1.51 -7.29 -3.45
N VAL A 109 -1.73 -6.65 -2.32
CA VAL A 109 -0.71 -6.50 -1.27
C VAL A 109 -0.90 -7.61 -0.25
N ASP A 110 0.13 -8.45 -0.13
CA ASP A 110 0.23 -9.51 0.85
C ASP A 110 0.94 -8.99 2.09
N GLY A 111 0.16 -8.47 3.03
CA GLY A 111 0.63 -8.01 4.32
C GLY A 111 1.25 -6.61 4.31
N LEU A 112 1.04 -5.90 5.42
CA LEU A 112 1.66 -4.62 5.71
C LEU A 112 2.18 -4.66 7.14
N GLU A 113 3.45 -4.35 7.31
CA GLU A 113 4.13 -4.36 8.60
C GLU A 113 4.78 -3.01 8.86
N LEU A 114 4.56 -2.48 10.07
CA LEU A 114 5.23 -1.29 10.55
C LEU A 114 6.50 -1.72 11.31
N SER A 115 7.67 -1.37 10.77
CA SER A 115 8.95 -1.65 11.41
C SER A 115 9.89 -0.45 11.30
N GLN A 116 10.39 0.02 12.45
CA GLN A 116 11.41 1.07 12.55
C GLN A 116 11.09 2.37 11.77
N GLY A 117 9.84 2.86 11.87
CA GLY A 117 9.42 4.08 11.18
C GLY A 117 9.19 3.90 9.68
N MET A 118 9.12 2.66 9.17
CA MET A 118 8.72 2.37 7.81
C MET A 118 7.57 1.39 7.74
N LEU A 119 6.61 1.67 6.87
CA LEU A 119 5.55 0.75 6.50
C LEU A 119 6.04 -0.10 5.32
N ARG A 120 6.30 -1.38 5.56
CA ARG A 120 6.76 -2.33 4.56
C ARG A 120 5.60 -3.20 4.10
N GLY A 121 5.64 -3.59 2.84
CA GLY A 121 4.66 -4.51 2.27
C GLY A 121 5.23 -5.30 1.12
N PHE A 122 4.50 -6.36 0.77
CA PHE A 122 4.79 -7.16 -0.40
C PHE A 122 3.60 -7.08 -1.34
N ALA A 123 3.83 -6.86 -2.62
CA ALA A 123 2.77 -6.83 -3.63
C ALA A 123 3.00 -7.89 -4.69
N VAL A 124 1.89 -8.45 -5.17
CA VAL A 124 1.84 -9.50 -6.17
C VAL A 124 0.96 -9.06 -7.32
N ASN A 125 1.47 -9.19 -8.54
CA ASN A 125 0.73 -9.05 -9.78
C ASN A 125 0.76 -10.37 -10.56
N ARG A 126 -0.37 -11.09 -10.57
CA ARG A 126 -0.47 -12.37 -11.29
C ARG A 126 -0.77 -12.21 -12.78
N VAL A 127 -1.18 -11.02 -13.20
CA VAL A 127 -1.69 -10.76 -14.55
C VAL A 127 -0.59 -10.20 -15.44
N ASN A 128 0.14 -9.18 -14.96
CA ASN A 128 1.19 -8.55 -15.74
C ASN A 128 2.52 -8.56 -14.97
N GLY A 129 3.35 -9.56 -15.26
CA GLY A 129 4.68 -9.69 -14.67
C GLY A 129 5.64 -8.59 -15.11
N LEU A 130 5.40 -7.94 -16.25
CA LEU A 130 6.25 -6.87 -16.79
C LEU A 130 5.85 -5.47 -16.28
N TYR A 131 4.83 -5.37 -15.43
CA TYR A 131 4.38 -4.10 -14.90
C TYR A 131 5.32 -3.62 -13.78
N THR A 132 5.86 -2.41 -13.94
CA THR A 132 6.67 -1.72 -12.92
C THR A 132 5.83 -0.59 -12.30
N PRO A 133 5.16 -0.82 -11.16
CA PRO A 133 4.26 0.17 -10.61
C PRO A 133 5.01 1.36 -9.99
N VAL A 134 4.49 2.55 -10.27
CA VAL A 134 4.82 3.74 -9.48
C VAL A 134 3.82 3.83 -8.34
N LEU A 135 4.28 3.61 -7.11
CA LEU A 135 3.44 3.62 -5.92
C LEU A 135 3.59 4.94 -5.15
N PHE A 136 2.48 5.43 -4.60
CA PHE A 136 2.46 6.55 -3.66
C PHE A 136 1.55 6.20 -2.48
N ALA A 137 1.90 6.69 -1.30
CA ALA A 137 1.12 6.51 -0.08
C ALA A 137 0.45 7.83 0.30
N ARG A 138 -0.82 7.76 0.68
CA ARG A 138 -1.58 8.86 1.27
C ARG A 138 -1.68 8.61 2.77
N LEU A 139 -0.96 9.40 3.55
CA LEU A 139 -0.97 9.35 5.02
C LEU A 139 -2.05 10.30 5.55
N ASN A 140 -2.89 9.79 6.45
CA ASN A 140 -3.99 10.50 7.10
C ASN A 140 -4.91 11.25 6.11
N GLY A 141 -5.07 10.72 4.88
CA GLY A 141 -5.93 11.28 3.83
C GLY A 141 -5.39 12.54 3.13
N LEU A 142 -4.27 13.12 3.54
CA LEU A 142 -3.79 14.42 3.05
C LEU A 142 -2.36 14.40 2.53
N LEU A 143 -1.44 13.70 3.22
CA LEU A 143 -0.01 13.75 2.92
C LEU A 143 0.34 12.69 1.90
N VAL A 144 0.82 13.10 0.72
CA VAL A 144 1.29 12.17 -0.32
C VAL A 144 2.79 11.95 -0.17
N ARG A 145 3.21 10.68 -0.08
CA ARG A 145 4.60 10.25 0.02
C ARG A 145 4.97 9.26 -1.08
N PRO A 146 6.17 9.39 -1.69
CA PRO A 146 6.65 8.38 -2.63
C PRO A 146 6.92 7.07 -1.89
N VAL A 147 6.57 5.95 -2.52
CA VAL A 147 6.88 4.62 -2.02
C VAL A 147 8.11 4.09 -2.76
N SER A 148 9.09 3.58 -2.03
CA SER A 148 10.25 2.91 -2.62
C SER A 148 9.85 1.48 -2.98
N VAL A 149 10.10 1.07 -4.22
CA VAL A 149 9.70 -0.23 -4.77
C VAL A 149 10.95 -0.99 -5.21
N GLU A 150 11.10 -2.24 -4.78
CA GLU A 150 12.17 -3.14 -5.25
C GLU A 150 11.89 -3.65 -6.67
N ARG A 151 12.94 -4.15 -7.33
CA ARG A 151 12.80 -4.78 -8.66
C ARG A 151 11.84 -5.98 -8.59
N PRO A 152 10.88 -6.11 -9.52
CA PRO A 152 10.00 -7.25 -9.56
C PRO A 152 10.75 -8.57 -9.70
N ARG A 153 10.32 -9.59 -8.96
CA ARG A 153 10.80 -10.97 -9.01
C ARG A 153 9.75 -11.87 -9.65
N LEU A 154 10.22 -12.85 -10.43
CA LEU A 154 9.35 -13.82 -11.09
C LEU A 154 8.66 -14.70 -10.03
N LEU A 155 7.37 -14.93 -10.21
CA LEU A 155 6.61 -15.93 -9.45
C LEU A 155 6.51 -17.22 -10.26
N ASP A 156 6.45 -18.36 -9.57
CA ASP A 156 6.27 -19.69 -10.18
C ASP A 156 5.01 -19.77 -11.07
N ASP A 157 3.96 -19.01 -10.73
CA ASP A 157 2.70 -18.95 -11.49
C ASP A 157 2.77 -18.06 -12.77
N GLY A 158 3.93 -17.46 -13.07
CA GLY A 158 4.13 -16.59 -14.23
C GLY A 158 3.62 -15.16 -14.04
N GLY A 159 3.67 -14.64 -12.81
CA GLY A 159 3.44 -13.23 -12.48
C GLY A 159 4.71 -12.54 -11.99
N CYS A 160 4.56 -11.37 -11.37
CA CYS A 160 5.63 -10.73 -10.63
C CYS A 160 5.24 -10.41 -9.19
N SER A 161 6.26 -10.31 -8.36
CA SER A 161 6.13 -9.85 -6.98
C SER A 161 7.21 -8.85 -6.65
N PHE A 162 6.94 -7.89 -5.79
CA PHE A 162 7.92 -6.88 -5.38
C PHE A 162 7.65 -6.43 -3.96
N ALA A 163 8.73 -6.18 -3.23
CA ALA A 163 8.67 -5.54 -1.92
C ALA A 163 8.60 -4.02 -2.11
N PHE A 164 7.91 -3.35 -1.19
CA PHE A 164 7.88 -1.91 -1.16
C PHE A 164 7.92 -1.38 0.27
N ALA A 165 8.40 -0.15 0.43
CA ALA A 165 8.51 0.50 1.72
C ALA A 165 8.15 1.98 1.64
N VAL A 166 7.42 2.45 2.65
CA VAL A 166 7.04 3.85 2.83
C VAL A 166 7.71 4.35 4.10
N GLN A 167 8.45 5.45 3.99
CA GLN A 167 9.01 6.11 5.17
C GLN A 167 7.91 6.92 5.89
N LEU A 168 7.81 6.73 7.19
CA LEU A 168 6.92 7.47 8.08
C LEU A 168 7.75 8.37 8.99
N TYR A 169 7.27 9.59 9.20
CA TYR A 169 7.87 10.54 10.12
C TYR A 169 7.08 10.57 11.44
N PRO A 170 7.71 10.94 12.56
CA PRO A 170 7.00 11.13 13.83
C PRO A 170 5.83 12.12 13.72
N ALA A 171 5.93 13.13 12.84
CA ALA A 171 4.87 14.10 12.57
C ALA A 171 3.63 13.49 11.88
N ASP A 172 3.78 12.32 11.25
CA ASP A 172 2.67 11.61 10.60
C ASP A 172 1.83 10.82 11.61
N MET A 173 2.34 10.61 12.84
CA MET A 173 1.63 9.93 13.91
C MET A 173 0.81 10.94 14.72
N GLY A 174 -0.51 10.89 14.58
CA GLY A 174 -1.44 11.70 15.38
C GLY A 174 -1.72 11.11 16.76
N GLU A 175 -2.46 11.85 17.58
CA GLU A 175 -2.90 11.41 18.92
C GLU A 175 -3.78 10.13 18.86
N SER A 176 -4.59 9.99 17.81
CA SER A 176 -5.46 8.84 17.58
C SER A 176 -4.79 7.68 16.83
N GLY A 177 -3.51 7.80 16.47
CA GLY A 177 -2.82 6.87 15.57
C GLY A 177 -2.59 7.45 14.18
N PHE A 178 -2.37 6.59 13.18
CA PHE A 178 -2.23 7.00 11.78
C PHE A 178 -2.90 6.01 10.82
N SER A 179 -3.30 6.52 9.65
CA SER A 179 -3.73 5.70 8.52
C SER A 179 -2.82 5.94 7.32
N ALA A 180 -2.51 4.88 6.59
CA ALA A 180 -1.74 4.93 5.35
C ALA A 180 -2.49 4.14 4.27
N GLU A 181 -2.83 4.82 3.18
CA GLU A 181 -3.45 4.22 2.01
C GLU A 181 -2.44 4.20 0.87
N ILE A 182 -2.20 3.04 0.28
CA ILE A 182 -1.22 2.86 -0.79
C ILE A 182 -1.96 2.81 -2.12
N PHE A 183 -1.54 3.63 -3.07
CA PHE A 183 -2.10 3.74 -4.40
C PHE A 183 -1.02 3.42 -5.44
N ALA A 184 -1.44 2.80 -6.56
CA ALA A 184 -0.64 2.83 -7.78
C ALA A 184 -1.06 3.99 -8.66
N ALA A 185 -0.09 4.59 -9.33
CA ALA A 185 -0.33 5.58 -10.36
C ALA A 185 -1.31 5.04 -11.41
N GLY A 186 -2.42 5.74 -11.60
CA GLY A 186 -3.50 5.36 -12.53
C GLY A 186 -4.65 4.56 -11.91
N SER A 187 -4.57 4.16 -10.63
CA SER A 187 -5.70 3.58 -9.89
C SER A 187 -6.41 4.65 -9.05
N GLU A 188 -7.74 4.69 -9.11
CA GLU A 188 -8.55 5.56 -8.24
C GLU A 188 -8.77 4.95 -6.85
N ALA A 189 -8.72 3.62 -6.73
CA ALA A 189 -8.89 2.91 -5.48
C ALA A 189 -7.53 2.58 -4.82
N PRO A 190 -7.44 2.63 -3.47
CA PRO A 190 -6.25 2.20 -2.76
C PRO A 190 -6.07 0.69 -2.93
N ILE A 191 -4.84 0.28 -3.21
CA ILE A 191 -4.45 -1.13 -3.32
C ILE A 191 -4.40 -1.77 -1.94
N ALA A 192 -3.98 -1.01 -0.94
CA ALA A 192 -3.96 -1.45 0.44
C ALA A 192 -4.18 -0.29 1.40
N THR A 193 -4.76 -0.59 2.55
CA THR A 193 -4.96 0.36 3.63
C THR A 193 -4.37 -0.23 4.90
N PHE A 194 -3.54 0.55 5.57
CA PHE A 194 -3.00 0.25 6.89
C PHE A 194 -3.52 1.27 7.88
N GLN A 195 -3.95 0.79 9.04
CA GLN A 195 -4.36 1.65 10.15
C GLN A 195 -3.66 1.18 11.40
N TYR A 196 -2.97 2.11 12.05
CA TYR A 196 -2.37 1.90 13.34
C TYR A 196 -3.08 2.80 14.33
N ALA A 197 -3.89 2.21 15.21
CA ALA A 197 -4.47 2.91 16.35
C ALA A 197 -3.55 2.72 17.56
N ARG A 198 -3.23 3.81 18.25
CA ARG A 198 -2.45 3.75 19.48
C ARG A 198 -3.30 3.01 20.53
N SER A 199 -2.73 2.01 21.18
CA SER A 199 -3.44 1.07 22.09
C SER A 199 -3.86 1.68 23.44
N ASP A 200 -4.12 2.98 23.52
CA ASP A 200 -4.94 3.55 24.60
C ASP A 200 -6.43 3.13 24.46
N GLY A 201 -6.75 2.45 23.36
CA GLY A 201 -8.07 1.95 23.00
C GLY A 201 -8.65 0.88 23.91
N ASP A 202 -7.92 0.31 24.88
CA ASP A 202 -8.49 -0.71 25.76
C ASP A 202 -9.50 -0.11 26.75
N ASP A 203 -9.25 1.12 27.21
CA ASP A 203 -10.18 1.85 28.08
C ASP A 203 -11.33 2.50 27.29
N LEU A 204 -11.08 2.94 26.05
CA LEU A 204 -12.12 3.47 25.17
C LEU A 204 -13.03 2.36 24.63
N LEU A 205 -12.50 1.18 24.28
CA LEU A 205 -13.29 0.00 23.91
C LEU A 205 -14.09 -0.50 25.11
N LYS A 206 -13.51 -0.53 26.32
CA LYS A 206 -14.28 -0.80 27.55
C LYS A 206 -15.35 0.24 27.79
N ARG A 207 -15.08 1.53 27.52
CA ARG A 207 -16.08 2.61 27.59
C ARG A 207 -17.18 2.46 26.54
N ILE A 208 -16.84 2.07 25.32
CA ILE A 208 -17.81 1.84 24.24
C ILE A 208 -18.68 0.62 24.58
N LEU A 209 -18.10 -0.48 25.04
CA LEU A 209 -18.85 -1.67 25.47
C LEU A 209 -19.73 -1.39 26.70
N THR A 210 -19.25 -0.60 27.67
CA THR A 210 -20.07 -0.16 28.80
C THR A 210 -21.18 0.81 28.36
N LEU A 211 -20.94 1.70 27.41
CA LEU A 211 -21.97 2.56 26.85
C LEU A 211 -22.98 1.76 26.00
N GLU A 212 -22.55 0.77 25.24
CA GLU A 212 -23.43 -0.11 24.46
C GLU A 212 -24.31 -0.97 25.37
N SER A 213 -23.75 -1.53 26.45
CA SER A 213 -24.54 -2.26 27.45
C SER A 213 -25.52 -1.35 28.20
N GLN A 214 -25.12 -0.12 28.56
CA GLN A 214 -26.02 0.88 29.14
C GLN A 214 -27.14 1.25 28.15
N LEU A 215 -26.82 1.41 26.87
CA LEU A 215 -27.79 1.74 25.83
C LEU A 215 -28.76 0.57 25.57
N ALA A 216 -28.27 -0.67 25.59
CA ALA A 216 -29.11 -1.86 25.54
C ALA A 216 -30.06 -1.94 26.74
N GLN A 217 -29.58 -1.65 27.95
CA GLN A 217 -30.37 -1.60 29.16
C GLN A 217 -31.43 -0.48 29.10
N VAL A 218 -31.07 0.71 28.62
CA VAL A 218 -32.01 1.83 28.42
C VAL A 218 -33.05 1.48 27.35
N ARG A 219 -32.66 0.82 26.25
CA ARG A 219 -33.62 0.35 25.23
C ARG A 219 -34.58 -0.70 25.79
N GLN A 220 -34.09 -1.61 26.62
CA GLN A 220 -34.94 -2.61 27.26
C GLN A 220 -35.88 -1.96 28.28
N MET A 221 -35.40 -1.01 29.09
CA MET A 221 -36.25 -0.24 30.01
C MET A 221 -37.28 0.60 29.26
N ALA A 222 -36.90 1.26 28.16
CA ALA A 222 -37.81 2.01 27.32
C ALA A 222 -38.87 1.10 26.68
N SER A 223 -38.49 -0.09 26.21
CA SER A 223 -39.43 -1.09 25.69
C SER A 223 -40.43 -1.56 26.76
N LEU A 224 -39.95 -1.82 27.98
CA LEU A 224 -40.80 -2.17 29.11
C LEU A 224 -41.71 -1.01 29.53
N GLN A 225 -41.21 0.23 29.53
CA GLN A 225 -42.01 1.42 29.80
C GLN A 225 -43.06 1.65 28.73
N ILE A 226 -42.73 1.45 27.44
CA ILE A 226 -43.70 1.51 26.35
C ILE A 226 -44.75 0.43 26.55
N ALA A 227 -44.38 -0.83 26.78
CA ALA A 227 -45.35 -1.89 27.02
C ALA A 227 -46.26 -1.61 28.22
N SER A 228 -45.72 -1.07 29.31
CA SER A 228 -46.47 -0.61 30.47
C SER A 228 -47.42 0.54 30.13
N LEU A 229 -46.95 1.56 29.41
CA LEU A 229 -47.77 2.68 28.96
C LEU A 229 -48.86 2.23 28.00
N THR A 230 -48.60 1.31 27.07
CA THR A 230 -49.61 0.75 26.17
C THR A 230 -50.67 -0.02 26.95
N THR A 231 -50.25 -0.75 27.99
CA THR A 231 -51.18 -1.45 28.88
C THR A 231 -52.03 -0.45 29.65
N GLU A 232 -51.41 0.57 30.24
CA GLU A 232 -52.12 1.63 30.96
C GLU A 232 -53.06 2.43 30.05
N PHE A 233 -52.62 2.75 28.83
CA PHE A 233 -53.45 3.38 27.80
C PHE A 233 -54.63 2.50 27.42
N ARG A 234 -54.43 1.18 27.29
CA ARG A 234 -55.50 0.23 27.00
C ARG A 234 -56.48 0.16 28.16
N THR A 235 -56.02 0.07 29.40
CA THR A 235 -56.89 0.10 30.59
C THR A 235 -57.64 1.42 30.70
N ARG A 236 -56.99 2.55 30.41
CA ARG A 236 -57.63 3.87 30.38
C ARG A 236 -58.62 3.98 29.22
N LEU A 237 -58.33 3.40 28.05
CA LEU A 237 -59.25 3.34 26.91
C LEU A 237 -60.44 2.46 27.21
N GLU A 238 -60.26 1.30 27.83
CA GLU A 238 -61.36 0.42 28.25
C GLU A 238 -62.21 1.10 29.32
N ALA A 239 -61.60 1.73 30.32
CA ALA A 239 -62.32 2.53 31.31
C ALA A 239 -62.98 3.79 30.70
N GLN A 240 -62.37 4.40 29.68
CA GLN A 240 -62.98 5.50 28.93
C GLN A 240 -64.11 4.99 28.03
N GLN A 241 -64.00 3.80 27.44
CA GLN A 241 -65.04 3.17 26.63
C GLN A 241 -66.22 2.84 27.53
N GLU A 242 -65.99 2.26 28.71
CA GLU A 242 -67.04 1.99 29.70
C GLU A 242 -67.67 3.30 30.22
N ARG A 243 -66.87 4.36 30.41
CA ARG A 243 -67.40 5.70 30.71
C ARG A 243 -68.13 6.33 29.54
N ILE A 244 -67.70 6.09 28.30
CA ILE A 244 -68.35 6.58 27.08
C ILE A 244 -69.66 5.82 26.88
N ASP A 245 -69.71 4.52 27.15
CA ASP A 245 -70.92 3.71 27.08
C ASP A 245 -71.88 4.13 28.20
N ALA A 246 -71.39 4.31 29.43
CA ALA A 246 -72.17 4.87 30.53
C ALA A 246 -72.58 6.34 30.27
N PHE A 247 -71.76 7.12 29.56
CA PHE A 247 -72.09 8.46 29.11
C PHE A 247 -73.05 8.43 27.93
N ILE A 248 -73.02 7.44 27.04
CA ILE A 248 -74.00 7.28 25.96
C ILE A 248 -75.32 6.85 26.57
N ASP A 249 -75.33 5.97 27.57
CA ASP A 249 -76.52 5.63 28.33
C ASP A 249 -77.04 6.84 29.12
N TYR A 250 -76.15 7.56 29.79
CA TYR A 250 -76.51 8.75 30.56
C TYR A 250 -76.87 9.93 29.66
N ALA A 251 -76.22 10.16 28.52
CA ALA A 251 -76.53 11.21 27.52
C ALA A 251 -77.65 10.77 26.58
N SER A 252 -77.99 9.49 26.50
CA SER A 252 -79.29 9.08 25.99
C SER A 252 -80.34 9.51 27.01
N CYS A 253 -80.18 9.13 28.29
CA CYS A 253 -81.03 9.60 29.39
C CYS A 253 -81.07 11.13 29.52
N LEU A 254 -79.97 11.82 29.19
CA LEU A 254 -79.74 13.24 29.41
C LEU A 254 -79.82 14.06 28.13
N MET A 255 -79.85 13.51 26.92
CA MET A 255 -80.45 14.18 25.76
C MET A 255 -81.97 14.04 25.80
N PHE A 256 -82.48 12.97 26.42
CA PHE A 256 -83.86 12.95 26.92
C PHE A 256 -84.08 14.02 28.01
N ASP A 257 -83.08 14.33 28.84
CA ASP A 257 -83.19 15.34 29.92
C ASP A 257 -82.67 16.77 29.56
N GLN A 258 -81.85 16.97 28.51
CA GLN A 258 -81.24 18.24 28.06
C GLN A 258 -81.75 18.72 26.69
N LEU A 259 -82.80 18.09 26.16
CA LEU A 259 -83.92 18.92 25.67
C LEU A 259 -84.42 19.89 26.77
N ALA A 260 -84.06 19.68 28.04
CA ALA A 260 -84.29 20.58 29.16
C ALA A 260 -83.02 21.02 29.92
N VAL A 261 -82.11 21.78 29.27
CA VAL A 261 -81.28 22.87 29.86
C VAL A 261 -79.75 22.78 29.55
N GLU A 262 -79.30 23.73 28.73
CA GLU A 262 -77.93 24.24 28.47
C GLU A 262 -77.28 24.96 29.71
N PRO A 263 -76.08 25.61 29.70
CA PRO A 263 -74.69 25.24 29.31
C PRO A 263 -73.56 25.77 30.31
N VAL A 264 -72.27 25.55 29.95
CA VAL A 264 -70.96 26.27 30.26
C VAL A 264 -70.31 26.32 31.68
N SER A 265 -69.01 25.95 31.78
CA SER A 265 -67.84 26.85 32.09
C SER A 265 -66.71 26.31 33.00
N GLU A 266 -65.46 26.51 32.53
CA GLU A 266 -64.18 26.87 33.19
C GLU A 266 -63.59 26.11 34.41
N ALA A 267 -62.27 25.85 34.38
CA ALA A 267 -61.27 26.51 35.25
C ALA A 267 -59.84 25.86 35.23
N THR A 268 -58.81 26.72 35.00
CA THR A 268 -57.44 26.85 35.62
C THR A 268 -56.71 25.60 36.17
N GLY A 269 -55.40 25.35 36.01
CA GLY A 269 -54.20 26.20 35.96
C GLY A 269 -53.20 25.73 37.05
N LEU A 270 -51.88 25.70 36.80
CA LEU A 270 -50.79 26.02 37.76
C LEU A 270 -49.39 25.61 37.25
N GLN A 271 -48.44 26.53 37.49
CA GLN A 271 -47.00 26.50 37.22
C GLN A 271 -46.22 25.79 38.35
N LEU A 272 -44.99 25.34 38.05
CA LEU A 272 -43.96 25.01 39.06
C LEU A 272 -42.56 25.42 38.55
N GLU A 273 -41.85 26.14 39.42
CA GLU A 273 -40.53 26.76 39.22
C GLU A 273 -39.36 25.77 39.36
N ALA A 274 -38.17 26.24 38.96
CA ALA A 274 -36.95 25.48 38.70
C ALA A 274 -36.00 25.35 39.90
N ASP A 275 -35.28 24.21 39.94
CA ASP A 275 -34.50 23.68 41.04
C ASP A 275 -33.05 24.23 41.11
N GLU A 276 -32.72 24.87 42.23
CA GLU A 276 -31.44 25.52 42.55
C GLU A 276 -30.28 24.49 42.74
N GLY A 277 -30.60 23.19 42.84
CA GLY A 277 -29.61 22.10 42.99
C GLY A 277 -28.72 21.86 41.77
N MET A 278 -29.14 22.29 40.57
CA MET A 278 -28.37 22.08 39.34
C MET A 278 -27.17 23.03 39.20
N ARG A 279 -27.25 24.22 39.82
CA ARG A 279 -26.16 25.22 39.81
C ARG A 279 -24.98 24.84 40.69
N GLN A 280 -25.22 24.15 41.80
CA GLN A 280 -24.16 23.73 42.73
C GLN A 280 -23.30 22.60 42.14
N ARG A 281 -23.90 21.65 41.41
CA ARG A 281 -23.16 20.55 40.76
C ARG A 281 -22.23 21.01 39.64
N LEU A 282 -22.55 22.12 38.97
CA LEU A 282 -21.71 22.71 37.93
C LEU A 282 -20.46 23.43 38.48
N ALA A 283 -20.49 23.86 39.75
CA ALA A 283 -19.37 24.54 40.41
C ALA A 283 -18.30 23.55 40.92
N GLU A 284 -18.72 22.36 41.37
CA GLU A 284 -17.80 21.30 41.81
C GLU A 284 -17.03 20.69 40.64
N PHE A 285 -17.67 20.56 39.47
CA PHE A 285 -17.04 20.02 38.26
C PHE A 285 -15.91 20.91 37.71
N ARG A 286 -16.03 22.25 37.83
CA ARG A 286 -14.99 23.20 37.38
C ARG A 286 -13.75 23.23 38.26
N ARG A 287 -13.84 22.74 39.50
CA ARG A 287 -12.74 22.75 40.48
C ARG A 287 -11.83 21.51 40.37
N LEU A 288 -12.35 20.41 39.83
CA LEU A 288 -11.61 19.17 39.55
C LEU A 288 -10.74 19.26 38.27
N ILE A 289 -11.06 20.17 37.35
CA ILE A 289 -10.31 20.38 36.09
C ILE A 289 -9.05 21.24 36.30
N ALA A 290 -8.98 22.02 37.39
CA ALA A 290 -7.87 22.95 37.67
C ALA A 290 -6.70 22.34 38.49
N ALA A 291 -6.76 21.05 38.85
CA ALA A 291 -5.80 20.41 39.77
C ALA A 291 -5.13 19.14 39.22
N ALA A 292 -4.80 19.11 37.92
CA ALA A 292 -3.98 18.05 37.33
C ALA A 292 -2.49 18.50 37.24
N PRO A 293 -1.54 17.75 37.83
CA PRO A 293 -0.12 18.09 37.79
C PRO A 293 0.48 17.83 36.39
N GLY A 294 1.30 18.76 35.92
CA GLY A 294 2.09 18.60 34.69
C GLY A 294 3.16 17.52 34.88
N GLU A 295 3.02 16.42 34.14
CA GLU A 295 4.04 15.38 34.04
C GLU A 295 5.26 15.92 33.31
N THR A 296 6.32 16.10 34.09
CA THR A 296 7.67 16.31 33.61
C THR A 296 8.19 14.99 33.05
N ALA A 297 8.46 14.97 31.75
CA ALA A 297 9.18 13.89 31.09
C ALA A 297 10.58 13.74 31.70
N LYS A 298 10.71 12.82 32.67
CA LYS A 298 11.99 12.24 33.10
C LYS A 298 12.15 10.90 32.41
N GLY A 299 13.06 10.82 31.44
CA GLY A 299 13.41 9.54 30.84
C GLY A 299 14.17 9.58 29.52
N ALA A 300 15.24 10.37 29.38
CA ALA A 300 16.31 10.02 28.45
C ALA A 300 17.66 10.50 29.00
N ARG A 301 18.62 9.59 28.94
CA ARG A 301 19.94 9.57 29.59
C ARG A 301 20.77 10.84 29.39
N ASN A 302 21.63 11.13 30.37
CA ASN A 302 22.82 12.00 30.24
C ASN A 302 23.42 11.91 28.81
N PRO A 303 23.66 13.03 28.10
CA PRO A 303 24.53 13.02 26.94
C PRO A 303 25.97 12.93 27.46
N ALA A 304 26.40 11.73 27.84
CA ALA A 304 27.80 11.39 27.64
C ALA A 304 28.05 11.62 26.16
N SER A 305 28.94 12.56 25.84
CA SER A 305 29.16 13.11 24.51
C SER A 305 29.12 12.02 23.43
N LEU A 306 28.03 11.97 22.67
CA LEU A 306 27.92 11.06 21.55
C LEU A 306 29.09 11.35 20.59
N PRO A 307 29.77 10.31 20.09
CA PRO A 307 30.96 10.50 19.27
C PRO A 307 30.62 11.30 18.02
N ARG A 308 31.57 12.15 17.62
CA ARG A 308 31.43 13.00 16.43
C ARG A 308 31.33 12.17 15.15
N GLU A 309 32.05 11.06 15.10
CA GLU A 309 31.99 10.09 14.00
C GLU A 309 31.29 8.81 14.47
N VAL A 310 30.36 8.31 13.65
CA VAL A 310 29.67 7.05 13.88
C VAL A 310 29.82 6.20 12.63
N GLN A 311 30.55 5.10 12.74
CA GLN A 311 30.57 4.05 11.73
C GLN A 311 29.44 3.06 12.01
N LEU A 312 28.61 2.79 11.00
CA LEU A 312 27.58 1.75 11.11
C LEU A 312 28.21 0.38 10.93
N GLU A 313 27.93 -0.52 11.87
CA GLU A 313 28.21 -1.95 11.69
C GLU A 313 27.34 -2.51 10.55
N LEU A 314 27.91 -3.33 9.66
CA LEU A 314 27.18 -3.89 8.51
C LEU A 314 26.00 -4.80 8.90
N ARG A 315 26.09 -5.38 10.11
CA ARG A 315 25.05 -6.22 10.73
C ARG A 315 24.01 -5.40 11.50
N SER A 316 24.17 -4.08 11.57
CA SER A 316 23.23 -3.18 12.24
C SER A 316 21.86 -3.18 11.57
N GLU A 317 20.83 -3.02 12.39
CA GLU A 317 19.46 -2.78 11.95
C GLU A 317 19.28 -1.46 11.19
N ALA A 318 20.29 -0.58 11.19
CA ALA A 318 20.30 0.64 10.38
C ALA A 318 20.22 0.35 8.87
N PHE A 319 20.70 -0.81 8.41
CA PHE A 319 20.52 -1.29 7.04
C PHE A 319 19.12 -1.89 6.89
N ASN A 320 18.17 -1.04 6.54
CA ASN A 320 16.76 -1.32 6.81
C ASN A 320 16.03 -2.00 5.63
N PHE A 321 16.17 -1.46 4.41
CA PHE A 321 15.48 -1.97 3.22
C PHE A 321 16.44 -2.11 2.04
N GLY A 322 16.28 -3.18 1.23
CA GLY A 322 17.05 -3.36 0.00
C GLY A 322 18.48 -3.86 0.18
N TRP A 323 18.80 -4.45 1.34
CA TRP A 323 20.13 -4.97 1.68
C TRP A 323 20.10 -6.48 1.89
N HIS A 324 20.98 -7.20 1.21
CA HIS A 324 21.19 -8.65 1.40
C HIS A 324 21.96 -8.94 2.68
N ASP A 325 22.09 -10.19 3.10
CA ASP A 325 22.88 -10.55 4.27
C ASP A 325 24.37 -10.21 4.11
N VAL A 326 25.08 -10.09 5.23
CA VAL A 326 26.51 -9.76 5.27
C VAL A 326 27.33 -10.94 4.75
N GLU A 327 28.22 -10.64 3.82
CA GLU A 327 29.17 -11.57 3.22
C GLU A 327 30.59 -11.20 3.65
N VAL A 328 31.50 -12.18 3.54
CA VAL A 328 32.90 -12.03 3.92
C VAL A 328 33.78 -12.55 2.80
N ASP A 329 34.76 -11.75 2.41
CA ASP A 329 35.83 -12.16 1.49
C ASP A 329 37.22 -11.90 2.13
N GLN A 330 38.28 -11.92 1.32
CA GLN A 330 39.66 -11.77 1.81
C GLN A 330 40.01 -10.42 2.44
N ALA A 331 39.25 -9.34 2.17
CA ALA A 331 39.52 -8.02 2.75
C ALA A 331 38.43 -7.54 3.72
N GLY A 332 37.54 -8.45 4.15
CA GLY A 332 36.61 -8.22 5.26
C GLY A 332 35.13 -8.39 4.90
N GLU A 333 34.28 -7.93 5.82
CA GLU A 333 32.83 -7.99 5.66
C GLU A 333 32.33 -6.92 4.68
N PHE A 334 31.27 -7.24 3.94
CA PHE A 334 30.53 -6.29 3.09
C PHE A 334 29.06 -6.72 2.97
N ARG A 335 28.22 -5.80 2.48
CA ARG A 335 26.78 -6.04 2.28
C ARG A 335 26.36 -5.61 0.88
N TRP A 336 25.75 -6.52 0.14
CA TRP A 336 25.21 -6.19 -1.18
C TRP A 336 23.91 -5.40 -1.06
N MET A 337 23.81 -4.35 -1.87
CA MET A 337 22.58 -3.62 -2.12
C MET A 337 21.84 -4.22 -3.32
N GLY A 338 20.52 -4.28 -3.24
CA GLY A 338 19.63 -4.50 -4.38
C GLY A 338 19.59 -3.29 -5.31
N GLN A 339 18.49 -3.05 -6.02
CA GLN A 339 18.38 -1.87 -6.88
C GLN A 339 18.23 -0.56 -6.09
N SER A 340 17.54 -0.61 -4.95
CA SER A 340 17.38 0.52 -4.03
C SER A 340 17.75 0.05 -2.64
N GLY A 341 18.39 0.88 -1.84
CA GLY A 341 18.77 0.59 -0.45
C GLY A 341 18.46 1.77 0.47
N ILE A 342 17.89 1.51 1.64
CA ILE A 342 17.62 2.54 2.66
C ILE A 342 18.45 2.26 3.90
N ILE A 343 19.17 3.28 4.37
CA ILE A 343 19.95 3.28 5.59
C ILE A 343 19.35 4.30 6.56
N LEU A 344 19.16 3.92 7.82
CA LEU A 344 18.72 4.82 8.89
C LEU A 344 19.89 5.63 9.42
N ASN A 345 19.69 6.94 9.57
CA ASN A 345 20.61 7.80 10.29
C ASN A 345 20.58 7.43 11.78
N PRO A 346 21.72 7.04 12.41
CA PRO A 346 21.73 6.64 13.82
C PRO A 346 21.45 7.80 14.78
N ALA A 347 21.60 9.06 14.34
CA ALA A 347 21.26 10.23 15.14
C ALA A 347 20.54 11.29 14.29
N PRO A 348 19.24 11.08 13.97
CA PRO A 348 18.50 11.91 13.00
C PRO A 348 18.27 13.35 13.47
N ALA A 349 18.36 13.61 14.78
CA ALA A 349 18.24 14.96 15.34
C ALA A 349 19.54 15.79 15.23
N ARG A 350 20.69 15.16 14.93
CA ARG A 350 21.99 15.83 14.80
C ARG A 350 22.22 16.24 13.36
N ARG A 351 22.88 17.39 13.16
CA ARG A 351 23.32 17.81 11.82
C ARG A 351 24.57 17.03 11.42
N SER A 352 24.51 16.38 10.27
CA SER A 352 25.66 15.69 9.69
C SER A 352 26.51 16.67 8.90
N ALA A 353 27.81 16.69 9.17
CA ALA A 353 28.80 17.38 8.36
C ALA A 353 29.03 16.64 7.04
N ARG A 354 29.12 15.31 7.13
CA ARG A 354 29.46 14.44 6.01
C ARG A 354 28.90 13.04 6.22
N VAL A 355 28.48 12.41 5.13
CA VAL A 355 28.19 10.98 5.09
C VAL A 355 29.04 10.37 4.00
N ALA A 356 29.80 9.33 4.34
CA ALA A 356 30.67 8.62 3.42
C ALA A 356 30.34 7.14 3.40
N LEU A 357 30.19 6.57 2.20
CA LEU A 357 30.02 5.13 2.00
C LEU A 357 31.25 4.59 1.29
N SER A 358 31.85 3.56 1.86
CA SER A 358 32.90 2.78 1.21
C SER A 358 32.24 1.65 0.44
N LEU A 359 32.27 1.76 -0.88
CA LEU A 359 31.87 0.71 -1.81
C LEU A 359 33.08 -0.15 -2.13
N ARG A 360 32.83 -1.46 -2.20
CA ARG A 360 33.86 -2.45 -2.35
C ARG A 360 33.80 -3.21 -3.67
N HIS A 361 32.58 -3.50 -4.10
CA HIS A 361 32.30 -4.16 -5.36
C HIS A 361 31.20 -3.39 -6.05
N VAL A 362 31.30 -3.28 -7.37
CA VAL A 362 30.27 -2.70 -8.24
C VAL A 362 29.89 -3.74 -9.27
N PHE A 363 28.60 -4.03 -9.38
CA PHE A 363 28.09 -5.05 -10.27
C PHE A 363 27.78 -4.46 -11.66
N LYS A 364 28.07 -5.22 -12.73
CA LYS A 364 27.87 -4.89 -14.16
C LYS A 364 28.64 -3.70 -14.74
N VAL A 365 29.00 -2.70 -13.95
CA VAL A 365 29.66 -1.48 -14.44
C VAL A 365 30.97 -1.22 -13.71
N GLY A 366 31.92 -0.62 -14.42
CA GLY A 366 33.21 -0.24 -13.85
C GLY A 366 33.11 0.89 -12.83
N THR A 367 32.11 1.77 -12.95
CA THR A 367 31.86 2.90 -12.03
C THR A 367 30.43 2.86 -11.51
N PRO A 368 30.18 3.12 -10.21
CA PRO A 368 28.85 3.04 -9.64
C PRO A 368 28.01 4.24 -10.08
N LEU A 369 26.79 3.96 -10.58
CA LEU A 369 25.81 4.95 -11.00
C LEU A 369 24.67 5.00 -9.99
N LEU A 370 24.76 5.90 -9.02
CA LEU A 370 23.85 6.00 -7.88
C LEU A 370 23.16 7.38 -7.85
N ARG A 371 21.87 7.38 -7.54
CA ARG A 371 21.15 8.57 -7.04
C ARG A 371 21.03 8.47 -5.53
N VAL A 372 21.19 9.59 -4.86
CA VAL A 372 21.16 9.66 -3.41
C VAL A 372 20.03 10.57 -2.97
N PHE A 373 19.25 10.13 -1.99
CA PHE A 373 18.15 10.89 -1.42
C PHE A 373 18.26 10.94 0.09
N LEU A 374 18.05 12.13 0.66
CA LEU A 374 17.86 12.33 2.10
C LEU A 374 16.39 12.64 2.35
N ASP A 375 15.69 11.78 3.09
CA ASP A 375 14.26 11.96 3.39
C ASP A 375 13.36 12.20 2.15
N GLY A 376 13.76 11.61 1.01
CA GLY A 376 13.09 11.74 -0.29
C GLY A 376 13.52 12.92 -1.14
N GLN A 377 14.36 13.83 -0.64
CA GLN A 377 14.97 14.89 -1.44
C GLN A 377 16.26 14.39 -2.08
N GLU A 378 16.37 14.51 -3.41
CA GLU A 378 17.59 14.15 -4.12
C GLU A 378 18.73 15.11 -3.74
N VAL A 379 19.90 14.53 -3.46
CA VAL A 379 21.12 15.26 -3.12
C VAL A 379 22.27 14.80 -3.99
N ASP A 380 23.19 15.70 -4.25
CA ASP A 380 24.40 15.39 -5.01
C ASP A 380 25.34 14.53 -4.17
N ALA A 381 25.96 13.55 -4.83
CA ALA A 381 26.99 12.72 -4.25
C ALA A 381 28.23 12.70 -5.14
N ARG A 382 29.39 12.86 -4.52
CA ARG A 382 30.68 12.75 -5.19
C ARG A 382 31.17 11.32 -5.07
N ILE A 383 31.37 10.68 -6.22
CA ILE A 383 31.90 9.32 -6.32
C ILE A 383 33.36 9.41 -6.74
N SER A 384 34.26 8.88 -5.91
CA SER A 384 35.70 8.82 -6.20
C SER A 384 36.22 7.39 -6.07
N PRO A 385 37.20 6.98 -6.88
CA PRO A 385 37.87 5.68 -6.68
C PRO A 385 38.59 5.68 -5.34
N ALA A 386 38.50 4.56 -4.62
CA ALA A 386 39.19 4.34 -3.36
C ALA A 386 40.60 3.76 -3.60
N THR A 387 41.34 3.51 -2.52
CA THR A 387 42.74 3.05 -2.59
C THR A 387 42.87 1.61 -3.12
N ALA A 388 41.81 0.80 -3.01
CA ALA A 388 41.77 -0.57 -3.51
C ALA A 388 41.20 -0.62 -4.95
N PRO A 389 41.63 -1.57 -5.80
CA PRO A 389 41.05 -1.78 -7.11
C PRO A 389 39.55 -2.09 -6.99
N ASP A 390 38.74 -1.49 -7.87
CA ASP A 390 37.27 -1.61 -7.94
C ASP A 390 36.49 -1.17 -6.68
N ALA A 391 37.17 -0.52 -5.73
CA ALA A 391 36.56 0.13 -4.59
C ALA A 391 36.29 1.62 -4.88
N TYR A 392 35.19 2.14 -4.35
CA TYR A 392 34.77 3.52 -4.53
C TYR A 392 34.35 4.13 -3.20
N THR A 393 34.52 5.44 -3.05
CA THR A 393 33.94 6.20 -1.93
C THR A 393 32.84 7.10 -2.46
N VAL A 394 31.66 6.99 -1.88
CA VAL A 394 30.53 7.89 -2.15
C VAL A 394 30.45 8.89 -1.01
N GLU A 395 30.74 10.15 -1.30
CA GLU A 395 30.64 11.25 -0.35
C GLU A 395 29.39 12.08 -0.66
N ILE A 396 28.48 12.15 0.30
CA ILE A 396 27.27 12.96 0.16
C ILE A 396 27.62 14.37 0.60
N LEU A 397 27.57 15.29 -0.36
CA LEU A 397 27.93 16.70 -0.18
C LEU A 397 26.69 17.55 -0.46
N ARG A 398 26.53 18.63 0.30
CA ARG A 398 25.53 19.64 -0.06
C ARG A 398 26.10 20.57 -1.12
N ALA A 399 25.21 21.21 -1.88
CA ALA A 399 25.57 22.30 -2.78
C ALA A 399 26.44 23.35 -2.06
N THR A 400 27.39 23.93 -2.81
CA THR A 400 28.61 24.62 -2.39
C THR A 400 28.49 25.76 -1.36
N ASP A 401 27.27 26.17 -0.98
CA ASP A 401 27.03 27.34 -0.13
C ASP A 401 26.57 27.01 1.30
N GLU A 402 26.31 25.74 1.65
CA GLU A 402 25.94 25.33 3.02
C GLU A 402 26.84 24.21 3.57
N PRO A 403 27.53 24.41 4.71
CA PRO A 403 28.54 23.49 5.22
C PRO A 403 27.98 22.23 5.90
N SER A 404 26.66 22.09 6.04
CA SER A 404 26.03 20.99 6.78
C SER A 404 24.82 20.42 6.06
N LEU A 405 24.68 19.09 6.13
CA LEU A 405 23.47 18.41 5.73
C LEU A 405 22.34 18.77 6.71
N PRO A 406 21.11 18.99 6.22
CA PRO A 406 19.96 19.17 7.10
C PRO A 406 19.79 17.90 7.96
N PRO A 407 19.21 17.99 9.17
CA PRO A 407 18.82 16.80 9.91
C PRO A 407 17.94 15.91 9.03
N PHE A 408 18.30 14.63 8.93
CA PHE A 408 17.58 13.67 8.08
C PHE A 408 17.44 12.33 8.81
N GLN A 409 16.38 11.58 8.50
CA GLN A 409 16.13 10.27 9.11
C GLN A 409 16.65 9.13 8.26
N THR A 410 16.47 9.20 6.95
CA THR A 410 16.87 8.14 6.03
C THR A 410 17.80 8.65 4.94
N LEU A 411 18.73 7.77 4.59
CA LEU A 411 19.53 7.85 3.39
C LEU A 411 19.04 6.76 2.44
N ARG A 412 18.46 7.14 1.30
CA ARG A 412 18.12 6.21 0.22
C ARG A 412 19.13 6.30 -0.91
N LEU A 413 19.57 5.15 -1.40
CA LEU A 413 20.45 4.98 -2.54
C LEU A 413 19.68 4.23 -3.62
N ASP A 414 19.58 4.78 -4.81
CA ASP A 414 18.97 4.11 -5.96
C ASP A 414 20.06 3.89 -7.02
N SER A 415 20.31 2.63 -7.38
CA SER A 415 21.23 2.28 -8.47
C SER A 415 20.52 2.25 -9.81
N PHE A 416 21.14 2.86 -10.81
CA PHE A 416 20.69 2.72 -12.21
C PHE A 416 21.00 1.34 -12.79
N VAL A 417 21.96 0.63 -12.19
CA VAL A 417 22.44 -0.67 -12.69
C VAL A 417 22.29 -1.71 -11.60
N ALA A 418 21.53 -2.76 -11.89
CA ALA A 418 21.38 -3.93 -11.04
C ALA A 418 21.13 -5.18 -11.87
N GLY A 419 21.49 -6.35 -11.37
CA GLY A 419 21.23 -7.62 -12.05
C GLY A 419 21.54 -8.84 -11.20
N SER A 420 21.22 -10.01 -11.73
CA SER A 420 21.48 -11.29 -11.08
C SER A 420 22.72 -11.98 -11.66
N PRO A 421 23.64 -12.52 -10.83
CA PRO A 421 24.77 -13.32 -11.31
C PRO A 421 24.38 -14.55 -12.15
N VAL A 422 23.22 -15.16 -11.89
CA VAL A 422 22.70 -16.29 -12.69
C VAL A 422 22.41 -15.88 -14.13
N GLU A 423 21.82 -14.70 -14.33
CA GLU A 423 21.43 -14.17 -15.65
C GLU A 423 22.66 -13.88 -16.53
N GLU A 424 23.81 -13.61 -15.92
CA GLU A 424 25.06 -13.28 -16.60
C GLU A 424 25.88 -14.52 -17.02
N GLY A 425 25.38 -15.73 -16.73
CA GLY A 425 26.04 -16.96 -17.17
C GLY A 425 27.41 -17.21 -16.51
N MET A 426 27.70 -16.57 -15.37
CA MET A 426 28.97 -16.73 -14.63
C MET A 426 29.09 -18.08 -13.90
N GLY A 427 28.30 -19.10 -14.28
CA GLY A 427 28.23 -20.40 -13.60
C GLY A 427 27.74 -20.32 -12.15
N SER A 428 27.19 -19.17 -11.75
CA SER A 428 26.63 -18.94 -10.42
C SER A 428 25.17 -19.37 -10.36
N MET A 429 24.76 -19.94 -9.23
CA MET A 429 23.36 -20.23 -8.90
C MET A 429 22.72 -19.12 -8.05
N ASP A 430 23.38 -17.97 -7.92
CA ASP A 430 22.89 -16.83 -7.17
C ASP A 430 21.86 -16.01 -7.97
N HIS A 431 20.59 -16.08 -7.54
CA HIS A 431 19.47 -15.36 -8.14
C HIS A 431 19.27 -13.95 -7.59
N ARG A 432 20.07 -13.51 -6.62
CA ARG A 432 19.90 -12.21 -5.96
C ARG A 432 20.19 -11.07 -6.94
N ILE A 433 19.38 -10.01 -6.87
CA ILE A 433 19.64 -8.78 -7.60
C ILE A 433 20.71 -7.98 -6.84
N LEU A 434 21.87 -7.79 -7.45
CA LEU A 434 23.02 -7.09 -6.88
C LEU A 434 23.29 -5.80 -7.69
N SER A 435 23.69 -4.73 -6.99
CA SER A 435 24.14 -3.47 -7.62
C SER A 435 25.51 -3.02 -7.12
N VAL A 436 25.64 -2.69 -5.84
CA VAL A 436 26.89 -2.28 -5.19
C VAL A 436 27.03 -2.98 -3.84
N ALA A 437 28.26 -3.30 -3.46
CA ALA A 437 28.58 -3.83 -2.14
C ALA A 437 29.17 -2.73 -1.27
N VAL A 438 28.59 -2.50 -0.10
CA VAL A 438 29.08 -1.53 0.89
C VAL A 438 29.90 -2.27 1.94
N SER A 439 31.11 -1.78 2.24
CA SER A 439 31.97 -2.30 3.31
C SER A 439 31.94 -1.43 4.57
N ALA A 440 31.62 -0.13 4.45
CA ALA A 440 31.47 0.75 5.60
C ALA A 440 30.57 1.95 5.27
N VAL A 441 29.87 2.45 6.28
CA VAL A 441 29.10 3.69 6.21
C VAL A 441 29.48 4.55 7.41
N HIS A 442 29.97 5.76 7.15
CA HIS A 442 30.45 6.70 8.14
C HIS A 442 29.56 7.93 8.16
N PHE A 443 29.04 8.28 9.34
CA PHE A 443 28.34 9.52 9.60
C PHE A 443 29.22 10.42 10.45
N GLU A 444 29.61 11.57 9.91
CA GLU A 444 30.27 12.64 10.67
C GLU A 444 29.23 13.69 11.05
N TYR A 445 29.08 13.95 12.34
CA TYR A 445 28.19 14.99 12.88
C TYR A 445 28.98 16.25 13.26
N LEU A 446 28.32 17.39 13.21
CA LEU A 446 28.92 18.66 13.64
C LEU A 446 29.10 18.76 15.15
N ASP A 447 28.14 18.23 15.90
CA ASP A 447 28.09 18.34 17.36
C ASP A 447 28.47 17.00 17.99
N GLY A 448 29.65 16.85 18.59
CA GLY A 448 30.13 15.64 19.27
C GLY A 448 31.52 15.82 19.88
N ALA A 449 31.90 14.97 20.83
CA ALA A 449 33.29 14.91 21.27
C ALA A 449 34.12 14.11 20.25
N ASN A 450 35.35 14.57 20.01
CA ASN A 450 36.33 13.89 19.16
C ASN A 450 36.84 12.60 19.80
#